data_AF-A0A2G7LZS6-F1
#
_entry.id   AF-A0A2G7LZS6-F1
#
_cell.length_a   1.000
_cell.length_b   1.000
_cell.length_c   1.000
_cell.angle_alpha   90.00
_cell.angle_beta   90.00
_cell.angle_gamma   90.00
#
_symmetry.space_group_name_H-M   'P 1'
#
loop_
_entity.id
_entity.type
_entity.pdbx_description
1 polymer ?
#
loop_
_entity_poly.entity_id
_entity_poly.type
_entity_poly.pdbx_seq_one_letter_code
_entity_poly.pdbx_strand_id
1 'polypeptide(L)'
;MPTMRYVILQQEQQLQFVEMPADYAYQLSALNLRLHKEIDKLTAADVPVLPWAIAECDNLDLLDEQLSIIGGLDYINALEQSFAELRESEYPLISLLTEIRALQAQLEQWYEEEMESL
;
A
#
# COMPACT_ATOMS: atom_id res chain seq x y z
N MET A 1 16.93 -15.30 1.08
CA MET A 1 16.13 -14.57 2.07
C MET A 1 16.06 -13.13 1.61
N PRO A 2 14.90 -12.66 1.18
CA PRO A 2 14.67 -11.28 0.78
C PRO A 2 14.89 -10.33 1.96
N THR A 3 15.40 -9.13 1.67
CA THR A 3 15.48 -8.06 2.67
C THR A 3 14.08 -7.46 2.83
N MET A 4 13.48 -7.59 4.02
CA MET A 4 12.20 -6.98 4.35
C MET A 4 12.40 -5.55 4.86
N ARG A 5 11.39 -4.69 4.69
CA ARG A 5 11.32 -3.34 5.25
C ARG A 5 9.91 -3.03 5.73
N TYR A 6 9.82 -2.07 6.64
CA TYR A 6 8.57 -1.57 7.18
C TYR A 6 8.28 -0.17 6.63
N VAL A 7 7.12 -0.01 6.00
CA VAL A 7 6.55 1.30 5.64
C VAL A 7 5.62 1.73 6.77
N ILE A 8 5.90 2.89 7.36
CA ILE A 8 5.06 3.48 8.41
C ILE A 8 4.12 4.48 7.75
N LEU A 9 2.84 4.19 7.91
CA LEU A 9 1.72 4.92 7.32
C LEU A 9 0.95 5.62 8.44
N GLN A 10 0.62 6.90 8.25
CA GLN A 10 -0.14 7.69 9.22
C GLN A 10 -1.47 8.15 8.65
N GLN A 11 -2.56 7.82 9.32
CA GLN A 11 -3.89 8.37 9.09
C GLN A 11 -4.36 9.06 10.35
N GLU A 12 -4.40 10.40 10.33
CA GLU A 12 -4.69 11.21 11.52
C GLU A 12 -3.77 10.84 12.72
N GLN A 13 -4.33 10.27 13.78
CA GLN A 13 -3.61 9.80 14.97
C GLN A 13 -3.32 8.28 14.96
N GLN A 14 -3.68 7.58 13.89
CA GLN A 14 -3.45 6.14 13.75
C GLN A 14 -2.22 5.87 12.90
N LEU A 15 -1.40 4.92 13.35
CA LEU A 15 -0.29 4.38 12.59
C LEU A 15 -0.64 3.00 12.06
N GLN A 16 -0.20 2.72 10.84
CA GLN A 16 -0.23 1.41 10.22
C GLN A 16 1.21 1.04 9.85
N PHE A 17 1.55 -0.22 10.04
CA PHE A 17 2.90 -0.75 9.82
C PHE A 17 2.82 -1.83 8.77
N VAL A 18 3.37 -1.57 7.58
CA VAL A 18 3.31 -2.52 6.45
C VAL A 18 4.67 -3.13 6.23
N GLU A 19 4.76 -4.45 6.31
CA GLU A 19 5.98 -5.20 6.00
C GLU A 19 5.92 -5.77 4.58
N MET A 20 6.96 -5.51 3.80
CA MET A 20 7.12 -6.06 2.45
C MET A 20 8.60 -6.07 2.04
N PRO A 21 8.96 -6.74 0.94
CA PRO A 21 10.36 -6.76 0.51
C PRO A 21 10.82 -5.37 0.09
N ALA A 22 12.11 -5.07 0.31
CA ALA A 22 12.66 -3.72 0.25
C ALA A 22 12.35 -2.96 -1.04
N ASP A 23 12.46 -3.64 -2.19
CA ASP A 23 12.19 -3.04 -3.50
C ASP A 23 10.71 -2.60 -3.64
N TYR A 24 9.79 -3.36 -3.05
CA TYR A 24 8.36 -3.08 -3.05
C TYR A 24 7.97 -2.04 -2.01
N ALA A 25 8.68 -1.98 -0.86
CA ALA A 25 8.46 -0.94 0.16
C ALA A 25 8.65 0.47 -0.44
N TYR A 26 9.74 0.66 -1.20
CA TYR A 26 9.98 1.92 -1.91
C TYR A 26 8.88 2.22 -2.95
N GLN A 27 8.42 1.20 -3.69
CA GLN A 27 7.32 1.34 -4.65
C GLN A 27 6.01 1.74 -3.96
N LEU A 28 5.69 1.16 -2.80
CA LEU A 28 4.51 1.51 -2.01
C LEU A 28 4.58 2.98 -1.56
N SER A 29 5.71 3.44 -1.03
CA SER A 29 5.89 4.84 -0.65
C SER A 29 5.71 5.79 -1.84
N ALA A 30 6.29 5.46 -3.00
CA ALA A 30 6.14 6.24 -4.23
C ALA A 30 4.69 6.27 -4.74
N LEU A 31 4.01 5.11 -4.73
CA LEU A 31 2.59 5.00 -5.06
C LEU A 31 1.73 5.84 -4.11
N ASN A 32 1.95 5.75 -2.80
CA ASN A 32 1.21 6.52 -1.81
C ASN A 32 1.32 8.03 -2.06
N LEU A 33 2.53 8.54 -2.32
CA LEU A 33 2.75 9.94 -2.70
C LEU A 33 2.08 10.32 -4.01
N ARG A 34 1.99 9.40 -4.97
CA ARG A 34 1.29 9.61 -6.24
C ARG A 34 -0.22 9.67 -6.04
N LEU A 35 -0.78 8.77 -5.24
CA LEU A 35 -2.20 8.76 -4.90
C LEU A 35 -2.62 10.09 -4.28
N HIS A 36 -1.89 10.60 -3.28
CA HIS A 36 -2.18 11.90 -2.65
C HIS A 36 -2.17 13.10 -3.62
N LYS A 37 -1.38 13.05 -4.70
CA LYS A 37 -1.35 14.14 -5.71
C LYS A 37 -2.57 14.14 -6.64
N GLU A 38 -3.26 13.01 -6.74
CA GLU A 38 -4.33 12.81 -7.72
C GLU A 38 -5.69 12.57 -7.06
N ILE A 39 -5.73 12.13 -5.80
CA ILE A 39 -6.96 11.76 -5.09
C ILE A 39 -7.92 12.96 -4.94
N ASP A 40 -7.40 14.16 -4.72
CA ASP A 40 -8.19 15.40 -4.64
C ASP A 40 -8.87 15.78 -5.96
N LYS A 41 -8.52 15.13 -7.08
CA LYS A 41 -9.13 15.36 -8.40
C LYS A 41 -10.28 14.40 -8.68
N LEU A 42 -10.48 13.38 -7.85
CA LEU A 42 -11.61 12.47 -7.96
C LEU A 42 -12.91 13.20 -7.62
N THR A 43 -13.98 12.83 -8.30
CA THR A 43 -15.30 13.46 -8.13
C THR A 43 -16.32 12.55 -7.47
N ALA A 44 -15.98 11.28 -7.26
CA ALA A 44 -16.78 10.34 -6.48
C ALA A 44 -17.11 10.90 -5.08
N ALA A 45 -18.32 10.61 -4.59
CA ALA A 45 -18.76 11.10 -3.28
C ALA A 45 -18.02 10.44 -2.10
N ASP A 46 -17.54 9.20 -2.31
CA ASP A 46 -17.04 8.31 -1.25
C ASP A 46 -15.54 8.02 -1.42
N VAL A 47 -14.74 9.03 -1.78
CA VAL A 47 -13.28 8.90 -1.94
C VAL A 47 -12.64 8.44 -0.62
N PRO A 48 -11.80 7.38 -0.62
CA PRO A 48 -11.21 6.84 0.60
C PRO A 48 -10.24 7.83 1.23
N VAL A 49 -10.21 7.88 2.56
CA VAL A 49 -9.16 8.60 3.29
C VAL A 49 -7.90 7.75 3.29
N LEU A 50 -6.83 8.26 2.67
CA LEU A 50 -5.56 7.55 2.60
C LEU A 50 -4.61 7.92 3.73
N PRO A 51 -3.91 6.94 4.33
CA PRO A 51 -2.76 7.24 5.16
C PRO A 51 -1.62 7.84 4.32
N TRP A 52 -0.74 8.59 4.96
CA TRP A 52 0.51 9.10 4.38
C TRP A 52 1.67 8.18 4.73
N ALA A 53 2.49 7.81 3.75
CA ALA A 53 3.78 7.19 3.99
C ALA A 53 4.72 8.24 4.62
N ILE A 54 5.08 8.04 5.89
CA ILE A 54 5.86 9.01 6.67
C ILE A 54 7.28 8.53 6.97
N ALA A 55 7.54 7.23 6.92
CA ALA A 55 8.86 6.66 7.16
C ALA A 55 9.00 5.26 6.57
N GLU A 56 10.26 4.87 6.32
CA GLU A 56 10.67 3.50 6.05
C GLU A 56 11.80 3.12 7.01
N CYS A 57 11.81 1.88 7.50
CA CYS A 57 12.88 1.38 8.33
C CYS A 57 13.11 -0.12 8.11
N ASP A 58 14.32 -0.58 8.44
CA ASP A 58 14.72 -1.97 8.19
C ASP A 58 14.29 -2.91 9.32
N ASN A 59 14.18 -2.41 10.54
CA ASN A 59 13.77 -3.18 11.72
C ASN A 59 12.72 -2.39 12.50
N LEU A 60 11.67 -3.08 12.94
CA LEU A 60 10.58 -2.51 13.71
C LEU A 60 10.18 -3.45 14.83
N ASP A 61 10.28 -2.98 16.07
CA ASP A 61 9.76 -3.67 17.25
C ASP A 61 8.51 -2.94 17.74
N LEU A 62 7.36 -3.60 17.68
CA LEU A 62 6.12 -3.09 18.27
C LEU A 62 6.08 -3.44 19.76
N LEU A 63 6.02 -2.42 20.63
CA LEU A 63 5.97 -2.60 22.08
C LEU A 63 4.54 -2.69 22.64
N ASP A 64 3.57 -2.20 21.87
CA ASP A 64 2.15 -2.27 22.21
C ASP A 64 1.53 -3.50 21.53
N GLU A 65 1.00 -4.41 22.34
CA GLU A 65 0.39 -5.67 21.89
C GLU A 65 -0.89 -5.46 21.05
N GLN A 66 -1.47 -4.26 21.07
CA GLN A 66 -2.63 -3.91 20.24
C GLN A 66 -2.24 -3.57 18.80
N LEU A 67 -0.96 -3.28 18.54
CA LEU A 67 -0.46 -2.97 17.21
C LEU A 67 -0.05 -4.25 16.49
N SER A 68 -0.34 -4.30 15.19
CA SER A 68 0.02 -5.42 14.32
C SER A 68 0.75 -4.94 13.08
N ILE A 69 1.65 -5.77 12.59
CA ILE A 69 2.24 -5.62 11.26
C ILE A 69 1.23 -6.15 10.23
N ILE A 70 0.99 -5.37 9.19
CA ILE A 70 0.17 -5.71 8.03
C ILE A 70 1.09 -6.25 6.94
N GLY A 71 0.73 -7.38 6.33
CA GLY A 71 1.43 -7.90 5.18
C GLY A 71 1.28 -6.99 3.97
N GLY A 72 2.34 -6.82 3.19
CA GLY A 72 2.33 -5.92 2.04
C GLY A 72 1.23 -6.21 1.01
N LEU A 73 1.02 -7.50 0.70
CA LEU A 73 -0.03 -7.92 -0.22
C LEU A 73 -1.43 -7.65 0.35
N ASP A 74 -1.64 -7.91 1.65
CA ASP A 74 -2.91 -7.62 2.32
C ASP A 74 -3.25 -6.12 2.27
N TYR A 75 -2.25 -5.26 2.52
CA TYR A 75 -2.41 -3.81 2.43
C TYR A 75 -2.77 -3.38 1.00
N ILE A 76 -2.06 -3.88 -0.01
CA ILE A 76 -2.31 -3.51 -1.42
C ILE A 76 -3.68 -4.01 -1.89
N ASN A 77 -4.12 -5.20 -1.46
CA ASN A 77 -5.45 -5.73 -1.76
C ASN A 77 -6.55 -4.82 -1.19
N ALA A 78 -6.43 -4.41 0.07
CA ALA A 78 -7.37 -3.49 0.69
C ALA A 78 -7.39 -2.12 0.01
N LEU A 79 -6.22 -1.62 -0.39
CA LEU A 79 -6.08 -0.37 -1.14
C LEU A 79 -6.77 -0.45 -2.51
N GLU A 80 -6.52 -1.51 -3.27
CA GLU A 80 -7.15 -1.73 -4.58
C GLU A 80 -8.67 -1.75 -4.46
N GLN A 81 -9.19 -2.53 -3.51
CA GLN A 81 -10.61 -2.64 -3.26
C GLN A 81 -11.23 -1.26 -2.95
N SER A 82 -10.58 -0.45 -2.11
CA SER A 82 -11.08 0.88 -1.73
C SER A 82 -11.22 1.84 -2.93
N PHE A 83 -10.36 1.71 -3.95
CA PHE A 83 -10.47 2.49 -5.18
C PHE A 83 -11.43 1.86 -6.19
N ALA A 84 -11.50 0.53 -6.26
CA ALA A 84 -12.36 -0.19 -7.20
C ALA A 84 -13.85 -0.04 -6.87
N GLU A 85 -14.19 0.22 -5.61
CA GLU A 85 -15.57 0.48 -5.15
C GLU A 85 -16.07 1.89 -5.52
N LEU A 86 -15.19 2.79 -5.97
CA LEU A 86 -15.58 4.14 -6.39
C LEU A 86 -16.43 4.09 -7.66
N ARG A 87 -17.57 4.79 -7.62
CA ARG A 87 -18.49 4.94 -8.75
C ARG A 87 -18.04 6.03 -9.71
N GLU A 88 -16.84 5.86 -10.24
CA GLU A 88 -16.23 6.77 -11.19
C GLU A 88 -15.50 5.93 -12.26
N SER A 89 -15.46 6.41 -13.49
CA SER A 89 -14.85 5.68 -14.61
C SER A 89 -13.96 6.59 -15.47
N GLU A 90 -13.58 7.73 -14.92
CA GLU A 90 -12.80 8.74 -15.61
C GLU A 90 -11.41 8.88 -14.99
N TYR A 91 -10.56 9.68 -15.63
CA TYR A 91 -9.26 10.03 -15.06
C TYR A 91 -9.46 10.98 -13.86
N PRO A 92 -8.65 10.85 -12.79
CA PRO A 92 -7.46 9.99 -12.69
C PRO A 92 -7.70 8.55 -12.21
N LEU A 93 -8.92 8.14 -11.83
CA LEU A 93 -9.18 6.84 -11.19
C LEU A 93 -8.63 5.64 -11.96
N ILE A 94 -8.82 5.60 -13.29
CA ILE A 94 -8.28 4.51 -14.13
C ILE A 94 -6.75 4.42 -14.01
N SER A 95 -6.05 5.56 -14.02
CA SER A 95 -4.58 5.60 -13.86
C SER A 95 -4.17 5.06 -12.50
N LEU A 96 -4.84 5.51 -11.43
CA LEU A 96 -4.51 5.12 -10.07
C LEU A 96 -4.74 3.61 -9.85
N LEU A 97 -5.88 3.08 -10.30
CA LEU A 97 -6.15 1.63 -10.25
C LEU A 97 -5.14 0.82 -11.07
N THR A 98 -4.71 1.33 -12.22
CA THR A 98 -3.68 0.67 -13.04
C THR A 98 -2.35 0.59 -12.29
N GLU A 99 -1.94 1.67 -11.63
CA GLU A 99 -0.71 1.72 -10.84
C GLU A 99 -0.79 0.81 -9.59
N ILE A 100 -1.92 0.80 -8.88
CA ILE A 100 -2.15 -0.08 -7.73
C ILE A 100 -2.06 -1.55 -8.16
N ARG A 101 -2.80 -1.94 -9.21
CA ARG A 101 -2.83 -3.32 -9.72
C ARG A 101 -1.49 -3.78 -10.29
N ALA A 102 -0.70 -2.86 -10.84
CA ALA A 102 0.66 -3.19 -11.28
C ALA A 102 1.54 -3.58 -10.09
N LEU A 103 1.50 -2.84 -8.99
CA LEU A 103 2.23 -3.19 -7.77
C LEU A 103 1.69 -4.49 -7.15
N GLN A 104 0.37 -4.67 -7.12
CA GLN A 104 -0.29 -5.89 -6.65
C GLN A 104 0.22 -7.12 -7.39
N ALA A 105 0.15 -7.13 -8.72
CA ALA A 105 0.56 -8.28 -9.53
C ALA A 105 2.07 -8.59 -9.36
N GLN A 106 2.91 -7.56 -9.22
CA GLN A 106 4.35 -7.75 -8.97
C GLN A 106 4.61 -8.36 -7.59
N LEU A 107 3.85 -7.98 -6.57
CA LEU A 107 3.92 -8.59 -5.22
C LEU A 107 3.38 -10.02 -5.23
N GLU A 108 2.25 -10.28 -5.88
CA GLU A 108 1.66 -11.62 -6.00
C GLU A 108 2.65 -12.60 -6.64
N GLN A 109 3.22 -12.23 -7.79
CA GLN A 109 4.24 -13.04 -8.47
C GLN A 109 5.44 -13.30 -7.55
N TRP A 110 5.90 -12.28 -6.82
CA TRP A 110 7.02 -12.43 -5.90
C TRP A 110 6.71 -13.42 -4.76
N TYR A 111 5.52 -13.35 -4.17
CA TYR A 111 5.10 -14.30 -3.14
C TYR A 111 4.98 -15.72 -3.69
N GLU A 112 4.48 -15.89 -4.92
CA GLU A 112 4.46 -17.19 -5.60
C GLU A 112 5.87 -17.76 -5.77
N GLU A 113 6.81 -16.97 -6.28
CA GLU A 113 8.21 -17.37 -6.47
C GLU A 113 8.91 -17.73 -5.15
N GLU A 114 8.68 -16.96 -4.08
CA GLU A 114 9.26 -17.24 -2.77
C GLU A 114 8.68 -18.52 -2.14
N MET A 115 7.37 -18.77 -2.27
CA MET A 115 6.74 -20.01 -1.79
C MET A 115 7.26 -21.25 -2.52
N GLU A 116 7.52 -21.16 -3.83
CA GLU A 116 8.12 -22.25 -4.61
C GLU A 116 9.59 -22.52 -4.24
N SER A 117 10.27 -21.51 -3.67
CA SER A 117 11.67 -21.59 -3.28
C SER A 117 11.92 -22.22 -1.89
N LEU A 118 10.86 -22.44 -1.11
CA LEU A 118 10.87 -23.02 0.25
C LEU A 118 10.70 -24.54 0.26
#